data_AF-A0A072VJL5-F1
#
_entry.id   AF-A0A072VJL5-F1
#
_cell.length_a   1.000
_cell.length_b   1.000
_cell.length_c   1.000
_cell.angle_alpha   90.00
_cell.angle_beta   90.00
_cell.angle_gamma   90.00
#
_symmetry.space_group_name_H-M   'P 1'
#
loop_
_entity.id
_entity.type
_entity.pdbx_description
1 polymer ?
#
loop_
_entity_poly.entity_id
_entity_poly.type
_entity_poly.pdbx_seq_one_letter_code
_entity_poly.pdbx_strand_id
1 'polypeptide(L)'
;MEKAILFAVGNTLVCEDLEEAKILSWSEERFKVVTVDGILLTKSGTMTGGTSGGMEARSKQWDDKILEARVNKKEELELKLGELGSKRDVHRKESETEGKKNGLEKKIQYAEIEKKSINDKLSHLSSIKGTIKEEKKHISSELKLRDVVEKRNKELHTLEKRINEITDWIYKKFSKSVGIVNLREYEENQLKDAQSLAEERLKLSTQLSKLKYPLEYEQNQDINKEAEAKSAGEEVTEEINQLKDEVKEWKSKLEDCEEETQEWKKASEANTNLENLIVEALLEKEGAVTEEFEADRKLTLYWQAHAMKL
;
A
#
# COMPACT_ATOMS: atom_id res chain seq x y z
N MET A 1 -29.52 -36.47 -86.21
CA MET A 1 -29.25 -37.92 -86.28
C MET A 1 -30.53 -38.76 -86.28
N GLU A 2 -31.59 -38.38 -85.58
CA GLU A 2 -32.82 -39.18 -85.42
C GLU A 2 -33.51 -39.60 -86.73
N LYS A 3 -33.69 -38.71 -87.72
CA LYS A 3 -34.30 -39.07 -89.02
C LYS A 3 -33.47 -40.08 -89.84
N ALA A 4 -32.14 -40.02 -89.73
CA ALA A 4 -31.24 -40.95 -90.41
C ALA A 4 -31.26 -42.34 -89.77
N ILE A 5 -31.37 -42.39 -88.43
CA ILE A 5 -31.52 -43.64 -87.68
C ILE A 5 -32.90 -44.27 -87.97
N LEU A 6 -33.97 -43.46 -87.99
CA LEU A 6 -35.31 -43.93 -88.33
C LEU A 6 -35.38 -44.48 -89.76
N PHE A 7 -34.65 -43.90 -90.72
CA PHE A 7 -34.56 -44.41 -92.08
C PHE A 7 -33.74 -45.70 -92.19
N ALA A 8 -32.61 -45.79 -91.48
CA ALA A 8 -31.73 -46.96 -91.51
C ALA A 8 -32.31 -48.18 -90.79
N VAL A 9 -32.91 -47.96 -89.61
CA VAL A 9 -33.49 -49.03 -88.79
C VAL A 9 -34.94 -49.30 -89.18
N GLY A 10 -35.73 -48.27 -89.45
CA GLY A 10 -37.17 -48.40 -89.74
C GLY A 10 -37.94 -49.12 -88.62
N ASN A 11 -39.06 -49.74 -88.97
CA ASN A 11 -39.82 -50.61 -88.06
C ASN A 11 -39.24 -52.04 -88.09
N THR A 12 -37.97 -52.18 -87.73
CA THR A 12 -37.29 -53.49 -87.62
C THR A 12 -37.34 -53.99 -86.18
N LEU A 13 -37.82 -55.21 -85.98
CA LEU A 13 -37.82 -55.87 -84.68
C LEU A 13 -36.56 -56.71 -84.52
N VAL A 14 -36.07 -56.83 -83.29
CA VAL A 14 -34.95 -57.70 -82.95
C VAL A 14 -35.46 -58.82 -82.05
N CYS A 15 -35.17 -60.06 -82.41
CA CYS A 15 -35.59 -61.26 -81.66
C CYS A 15 -34.36 -62.07 -81.25
N GLU A 16 -34.46 -62.84 -80.18
CA GLU A 16 -33.38 -63.74 -79.77
C GLU A 16 -33.41 -65.00 -80.66
N ASP A 17 -34.57 -65.65 -80.76
CA ASP A 17 -34.71 -66.92 -81.46
C ASP A 17 -35.22 -66.82 -82.91
N LEU A 18 -34.75 -67.72 -83.77
CA LEU A 18 -35.17 -67.80 -85.18
C LEU A 18 -36.64 -68.24 -85.34
N GLU A 19 -37.13 -69.08 -84.44
CA GLU A 19 -38.53 -69.55 -84.49
C GLU A 19 -39.50 -68.40 -84.22
N GLU A 20 -39.23 -67.59 -83.20
CA GLU A 20 -39.99 -66.36 -82.91
C GLU A 20 -39.92 -65.38 -84.07
N ALA A 21 -38.74 -65.20 -84.67
CA ALA A 21 -38.55 -64.29 -85.79
C ALA A 21 -39.37 -64.71 -87.03
N LYS A 22 -39.52 -66.02 -87.28
CA LYS A 22 -40.36 -66.56 -88.38
C LYS A 22 -41.84 -66.29 -88.14
N ILE A 23 -42.32 -66.47 -86.91
CA ILE A 23 -43.72 -66.20 -86.55
C ILE A 23 -44.03 -64.73 -86.83
N LEU A 24 -43.19 -63.81 -86.35
CA LEU A 24 -43.41 -62.36 -86.52
C LEU A 24 -43.23 -61.89 -87.97
N SER A 25 -42.33 -62.50 -88.75
CA SER A 25 -42.10 -62.11 -90.14
C SER A 25 -43.14 -62.67 -91.12
N TRP A 26 -43.79 -63.80 -90.81
CA TRP A 26 -44.76 -64.46 -91.71
C TRP A 26 -46.20 -64.46 -91.21
N SER A 27 -46.49 -63.77 -90.11
CA SER A 27 -47.86 -63.48 -89.68
C SER A 27 -48.60 -62.58 -90.68
N GLU A 28 -49.91 -62.38 -90.44
CA GLU A 28 -50.77 -61.55 -91.28
C GLU A 28 -50.26 -60.11 -91.43
N GLU A 29 -49.62 -59.57 -90.39
CA GLU A 29 -48.85 -58.33 -90.45
C GLU A 29 -47.34 -58.62 -90.50
N ARG A 30 -46.70 -58.33 -91.63
CA ARG A 30 -45.28 -58.65 -91.82
C ARG A 30 -44.37 -57.56 -91.29
N PHE A 31 -43.54 -57.94 -90.31
CA PHE A 31 -42.46 -57.10 -89.80
C PHE A 31 -41.11 -57.50 -90.40
N LYS A 32 -40.18 -56.54 -90.48
CA LYS A 32 -38.78 -56.84 -90.77
C LYS A 32 -38.16 -57.26 -89.43
N VAL A 33 -37.57 -58.45 -89.36
CA VAL A 33 -37.07 -59.01 -88.11
C VAL A 33 -35.61 -59.42 -88.26
N VAL A 34 -34.79 -59.12 -87.26
CA VAL A 34 -33.38 -59.53 -87.20
C VAL A 34 -33.16 -60.35 -85.95
N THR A 35 -32.53 -61.51 -86.04
CA THR A 35 -32.15 -62.27 -84.85
C THR A 35 -30.83 -61.77 -84.25
N VAL A 36 -30.56 -62.03 -82.97
CA VAL A 36 -29.26 -61.72 -82.34
C VAL A 36 -28.10 -62.38 -83.08
N ASP A 37 -28.32 -63.58 -83.64
CA ASP A 37 -27.37 -64.30 -84.49
C ASP A 37 -27.12 -63.66 -85.88
N GLY A 38 -27.82 -62.57 -86.21
CA GLY A 38 -27.64 -61.82 -87.44
C GLY A 38 -28.42 -62.33 -88.66
N ILE A 39 -29.46 -63.15 -88.45
CA ILE A 39 -30.36 -63.59 -89.53
C ILE A 39 -31.41 -62.49 -89.76
N LEU A 40 -31.48 -61.98 -90.99
CA LEU A 40 -32.45 -60.95 -91.38
C LEU A 40 -33.61 -61.57 -92.16
N LEU A 41 -34.82 -61.36 -91.68
CA LEU A 41 -36.08 -61.67 -92.34
C LEU A 41 -36.72 -60.37 -92.82
N THR A 42 -36.92 -60.28 -94.14
CA THR A 42 -37.54 -59.10 -94.77
C THR A 42 -39.05 -59.30 -94.93
N LYS A 43 -39.81 -58.19 -94.99
CA LYS A 43 -41.28 -58.23 -95.21
C LYS A 43 -41.68 -58.94 -96.51
N SER A 44 -40.79 -58.97 -97.49
CA SER A 44 -40.97 -59.67 -98.77
C SER A 44 -40.84 -61.20 -98.64
N GLY A 45 -40.50 -61.72 -97.46
CA GLY A 45 -40.34 -63.15 -97.21
C GLY A 45 -38.95 -63.70 -97.52
N THR A 46 -37.98 -62.85 -97.88
CA THR A 46 -36.59 -63.26 -98.07
C THR A 46 -35.91 -63.39 -96.72
N MET A 47 -35.32 -64.56 -96.46
CA MET A 47 -34.50 -64.86 -95.29
C MET A 47 -33.03 -64.83 -95.69
N THR A 48 -32.25 -63.93 -95.10
CA THR A 48 -30.81 -63.82 -95.29
C THR A 48 -30.13 -64.25 -94.01
N GLY A 49 -29.64 -65.49 -93.96
CA GLY A 49 -28.94 -66.05 -92.82
C GLY A 49 -27.79 -66.92 -93.30
N GLY A 50 -26.59 -66.64 -92.80
CA GLY A 50 -25.39 -67.43 -93.10
C GLY A 50 -24.28 -67.03 -92.14
N THR A 51 -23.61 -68.02 -91.55
CA THR A 51 -22.44 -67.86 -90.66
C THR A 51 -21.18 -67.41 -91.39
N SER A 52 -21.29 -67.08 -92.68
CA SER A 52 -20.17 -66.74 -93.56
C SER A 52 -19.68 -65.31 -93.29
N GLY A 53 -18.93 -65.12 -92.19
CA GLY A 53 -17.88 -64.11 -92.01
C GLY A 53 -18.26 -62.62 -92.00
N GLY A 54 -19.49 -62.25 -92.38
CA GLY A 54 -19.90 -60.85 -92.49
C GLY A 54 -20.23 -60.17 -91.15
N MET A 55 -20.71 -60.94 -90.17
CA MET A 55 -21.11 -60.44 -88.84
C MET A 55 -19.88 -60.22 -87.94
N GLU A 56 -18.97 -61.20 -87.85
CA GLU A 56 -17.70 -61.08 -87.12
C GLU A 56 -16.85 -59.88 -87.58
N ALA A 57 -16.75 -59.66 -88.90
CA ALA A 57 -15.97 -58.57 -89.47
C ALA A 57 -16.59 -57.19 -89.22
N ARG A 58 -17.93 -57.12 -89.07
CA ARG A 58 -18.65 -55.89 -88.73
C ARG A 58 -18.68 -55.63 -87.24
N SER A 59 -18.66 -56.66 -86.39
CA SER A 59 -18.55 -56.51 -84.93
C SER A 59 -17.26 -55.80 -84.53
N LYS A 60 -16.14 -56.15 -85.18
CA LYS A 60 -14.83 -55.50 -84.98
C LYS A 60 -14.85 -53.98 -85.17
N GLN A 61 -15.76 -53.44 -85.99
CA GLN A 61 -15.87 -51.98 -86.20
C GLN A 61 -16.35 -51.24 -84.94
N TRP A 62 -17.11 -51.90 -84.07
CA TRP A 62 -17.51 -51.33 -82.78
C TRP A 62 -16.39 -51.39 -81.75
N ASP A 63 -15.58 -52.45 -81.77
CA ASP A 63 -14.37 -52.55 -80.95
C ASP A 63 -13.33 -51.51 -81.37
N ASP A 64 -13.16 -51.28 -82.68
CA ASP A 64 -12.29 -50.24 -83.24
C ASP A 64 -12.72 -48.84 -82.75
N LYS A 65 -14.02 -48.58 -82.65
CA LYS A 65 -14.55 -47.31 -82.13
C LYS A 65 -14.22 -47.11 -80.63
N ILE A 66 -14.27 -48.17 -79.83
CA ILE A 66 -13.88 -48.11 -78.42
C ILE A 66 -12.36 -47.92 -78.28
N LEU A 67 -11.59 -48.58 -79.15
CA LEU A 67 -10.14 -48.45 -79.22
C LEU A 67 -9.73 -47.03 -79.60
N GLU A 68 -10.34 -46.46 -80.64
CA GLU A 68 -10.15 -45.07 -81.07
C GLU A 68 -10.48 -44.08 -79.95
N ALA A 69 -11.60 -44.27 -79.25
CA ALA A 69 -11.96 -43.44 -78.10
C ALA A 69 -10.90 -43.50 -76.98
N ARG A 70 -10.29 -44.67 -76.74
CA ARG A 70 -9.20 -44.80 -75.75
C ARG A 70 -7.89 -44.18 -76.24
N VAL A 71 -7.57 -44.27 -77.52
CA VAL A 71 -6.39 -43.63 -78.12
C VAL A 71 -6.53 -42.11 -78.02
N ASN A 72 -7.67 -41.54 -78.39
CA ASN A 72 -7.93 -40.11 -78.28
C ASN A 72 -7.79 -39.61 -76.83
N LYS A 73 -8.29 -40.39 -75.85
CA LYS A 73 -8.13 -40.05 -74.42
C LYS A 73 -6.68 -40.15 -73.95
N LYS A 74 -5.90 -41.09 -74.48
CA LYS A 74 -4.45 -41.19 -74.20
C LYS A 74 -3.73 -39.96 -74.76
N GLU A 75 -3.99 -39.59 -76.01
CA GLU A 75 -3.39 -38.41 -76.65
C GLU A 75 -3.76 -37.11 -75.91
N GLU A 76 -5.02 -36.97 -75.49
CA GLU A 76 -5.46 -35.82 -74.68
C GLU A 76 -4.70 -35.74 -73.34
N LEU A 77 -4.47 -36.89 -72.68
CA LEU A 77 -3.70 -36.95 -71.43
C LEU A 77 -2.21 -36.69 -71.64
N GLU A 78 -1.63 -37.16 -72.75
CA GLU A 78 -0.23 -36.89 -73.12
C GLU A 78 -0.02 -35.41 -73.45
N LEU A 79 -0.98 -34.76 -74.12
CA LEU A 79 -0.99 -33.31 -74.34
C LEU A 79 -1.05 -32.54 -73.02
N LYS A 80 -1.98 -32.87 -72.13
CA LYS A 80 -2.07 -32.24 -70.79
C LYS A 80 -0.81 -32.44 -69.96
N LEU A 81 -0.16 -33.60 -70.08
CA LEU A 81 1.11 -33.87 -69.40
C LEU A 81 2.26 -33.04 -70.00
N GLY A 82 2.29 -32.87 -71.32
CA GLY A 82 3.24 -32.01 -72.02
C GLY A 82 3.08 -30.53 -71.66
N GLU A 83 1.84 -30.06 -71.54
CA GLU A 83 1.51 -28.69 -71.13
C GLU A 83 1.94 -28.36 -69.70
N LEU A 84 1.87 -29.34 -68.78
CA LEU A 84 2.35 -29.18 -67.40
C LEU A 84 3.87 -28.92 -67.33
N GLY A 85 4.63 -29.23 -68.39
CA GLY A 85 6.06 -29.00 -68.48
C GLY A 85 6.89 -29.98 -67.65
N SER A 86 8.20 -29.74 -67.55
CA SER A 86 9.08 -30.58 -66.73
C SER A 86 8.75 -30.42 -65.25
N LYS A 87 8.98 -31.45 -64.43
CA LYS A 87 8.84 -31.38 -62.96
C LYS A 87 9.59 -30.18 -62.36
N ARG A 88 10.73 -29.80 -62.96
CA ARG A 88 11.50 -28.59 -62.56
C ARG A 88 10.75 -27.29 -62.82
N ASP A 89 10.05 -27.18 -63.96
CA ASP A 89 9.28 -25.97 -64.30
C ASP A 89 8.06 -25.81 -63.41
N VAL A 90 7.39 -26.92 -63.09
CA VAL A 90 6.28 -26.94 -62.13
C VAL A 90 6.75 -26.50 -60.76
N HIS A 91 7.87 -27.05 -60.26
CA HIS A 91 8.41 -26.68 -58.96
C HIS A 91 8.87 -25.21 -58.90
N ARG A 92 9.45 -24.68 -60.00
CA ARG A 92 9.78 -23.25 -60.09
C ARG A 92 8.53 -22.38 -60.01
N LYS A 93 7.50 -22.69 -60.79
CA LYS A 93 6.22 -21.97 -60.76
C LYS A 93 5.56 -22.06 -59.39
N GLU A 94 5.56 -23.23 -58.76
CA GLU A 94 5.06 -23.45 -57.41
C GLU A 94 5.76 -22.54 -56.40
N SER A 95 7.10 -22.55 -56.38
CA SER A 95 7.91 -21.69 -55.51
C SER A 95 7.66 -20.20 -55.74
N GLU A 96 7.53 -19.77 -57.01
CA GLU A 96 7.17 -18.38 -57.34
C GLU A 96 5.77 -18.01 -56.83
N THR A 97 4.79 -18.89 -57.01
CA THR A 97 3.41 -18.67 -56.53
C THR A 97 3.33 -18.69 -55.01
N GLU A 98 4.11 -19.54 -54.34
CA GLU A 98 4.20 -19.60 -52.89
C GLU A 98 4.85 -18.34 -52.32
N GLY A 99 5.91 -17.84 -52.97
CA GLY A 99 6.51 -16.55 -52.63
C GLY A 99 5.51 -15.39 -52.74
N LYS A 100 4.71 -15.37 -53.81
CA LYS A 100 3.63 -14.37 -53.99
C LYS A 100 2.55 -14.51 -52.92
N LYS A 101 2.13 -15.75 -52.61
CA LYS A 101 1.15 -16.05 -51.56
C LYS A 101 1.63 -15.53 -50.20
N ASN A 102 2.83 -15.90 -49.78
CA ASN A 102 3.40 -15.48 -48.50
C ASN A 102 3.56 -13.94 -48.43
N GLY A 103 3.92 -13.31 -49.56
CA GLY A 103 3.97 -11.85 -49.67
C GLY A 103 2.60 -11.19 -49.50
N LEU A 104 1.56 -11.74 -50.11
CA LEU A 104 0.18 -11.26 -49.96
C LEU A 104 -0.37 -11.50 -48.55
N GLU A 105 -0.10 -12.66 -47.96
CA GLU A 105 -0.52 -12.99 -46.58
C GLU A 105 0.06 -12.00 -45.57
N LYS A 106 1.35 -11.66 -45.68
CA LYS A 106 1.96 -10.63 -44.81
C LYS A 106 1.30 -9.26 -45.00
N LYS A 107 0.99 -8.86 -46.25
CA LYS A 107 0.28 -7.59 -46.51
C LYS A 107 -1.11 -7.58 -45.87
N ILE A 108 -1.84 -8.69 -45.94
CA ILE A 108 -3.14 -8.84 -45.28
C ILE A 108 -2.98 -8.69 -43.76
N GLN A 109 -2.01 -9.37 -43.16
CA GLN A 109 -1.74 -9.27 -41.72
C GLN A 109 -1.44 -7.83 -41.29
N TYR A 110 -0.57 -7.11 -42.01
CA TYR A 110 -0.28 -5.70 -41.71
C TYR A 110 -1.52 -4.82 -41.84
N ALA A 111 -2.30 -5.00 -42.92
CA ALA A 111 -3.54 -4.25 -43.12
C ALA A 111 -4.58 -4.52 -42.03
N GLU A 112 -4.67 -5.76 -41.53
CA GLU A 112 -5.56 -6.11 -40.41
C GLU A 112 -5.13 -5.44 -39.10
N ILE A 113 -3.83 -5.43 -38.80
CA ILE A 113 -3.28 -4.75 -37.63
C ILE A 113 -3.55 -3.23 -37.72
N GLU A 114 -3.31 -2.63 -38.88
CA GLU A 114 -3.60 -1.20 -39.10
C GLU A 114 -5.09 -0.90 -38.97
N LYS A 115 -5.96 -1.73 -39.56
CA LYS A 115 -7.42 -1.59 -39.43
C LYS A 115 -7.86 -1.63 -37.96
N LYS A 116 -7.30 -2.55 -37.18
CA LYS A 116 -7.59 -2.63 -35.74
C LYS A 116 -7.12 -1.36 -35.02
N SER A 117 -5.89 -0.93 -35.26
CA SER A 117 -5.35 0.31 -34.67
C SER A 117 -6.18 1.54 -35.02
N ILE A 118 -6.65 1.65 -36.26
CA ILE A 118 -7.51 2.75 -36.72
C ILE A 118 -8.88 2.69 -36.03
N ASN A 119 -9.48 1.49 -35.90
CA ASN A 119 -10.74 1.33 -35.18
C ASN A 119 -10.63 1.71 -33.70
N ASP A 120 -9.53 1.33 -33.03
CA ASP A 120 -9.28 1.69 -31.64
C ASP A 120 -9.10 3.21 -31.48
N LYS A 121 -8.41 3.86 -32.42
CA LYS A 121 -8.31 5.33 -32.46
C LYS A 121 -9.67 5.99 -32.68
N LEU A 122 -10.50 5.42 -33.56
CA LEU A 122 -11.82 5.96 -33.89
C LEU A 122 -12.77 5.86 -32.69
N SER A 123 -12.77 4.73 -31.99
CA SER A 123 -13.58 4.55 -30.78
C SER A 123 -13.13 5.52 -29.67
N HIS A 124 -11.83 5.67 -29.46
CA HIS A 124 -11.28 6.64 -28.51
C HIS A 124 -11.68 8.09 -28.85
N LEU A 125 -11.54 8.50 -30.11
CA LEU A 125 -11.96 9.83 -30.58
C LEU A 125 -13.48 10.04 -30.43
N SER A 126 -14.28 9.00 -30.64
CA SER A 126 -15.74 9.09 -30.47
C SER A 126 -16.12 9.31 -29.00
N SER A 127 -15.40 8.69 -28.07
CA SER A 127 -15.56 8.89 -26.62
C SER A 127 -15.19 10.31 -26.23
N ILE A 128 -14.01 10.80 -26.64
CA ILE A 128 -13.57 12.19 -26.38
C ILE A 128 -14.58 13.20 -26.91
N LYS A 129 -15.11 12.98 -28.12
CA LYS A 129 -16.15 13.85 -28.70
C LYS A 129 -17.42 13.87 -27.85
N GLY A 130 -17.77 12.75 -27.21
CA GLY A 130 -18.85 12.66 -26.22
C GLY A 130 -18.55 13.54 -25.01
N THR A 131 -17.39 13.36 -24.38
CA THR A 131 -16.95 14.12 -23.21
C THR A 131 -16.92 15.62 -23.48
N ILE A 132 -16.33 16.06 -24.60
CA ILE A 132 -16.28 17.49 -24.98
C ILE A 132 -17.69 18.07 -25.15
N LYS A 133 -18.65 17.30 -25.68
CA LYS A 133 -20.04 17.76 -25.81
C LYS A 133 -20.71 17.93 -24.45
N GLU A 134 -20.43 17.04 -23.49
CA GLU A 134 -20.94 17.12 -22.14
C GLU A 134 -20.34 18.32 -21.38
N GLU A 135 -19.01 18.50 -21.46
CA GLU A 135 -18.32 19.66 -20.89
C GLU A 135 -18.84 20.97 -21.50
N LYS A 136 -19.05 21.02 -22.82
CA LYS A 136 -19.64 22.19 -23.46
C LYS A 136 -21.04 22.50 -22.91
N LYS A 137 -21.86 21.48 -22.64
CA LYS A 137 -23.18 21.68 -22.01
C LYS A 137 -23.00 22.24 -20.60
N HIS A 138 -22.08 21.69 -19.81
CA HIS A 138 -21.79 22.16 -18.45
C HIS A 138 -21.34 23.64 -18.43
N ILE A 139 -20.37 23.99 -19.25
CA ILE A 139 -19.88 25.38 -19.38
C ILE A 139 -21.02 26.31 -19.81
N SER A 140 -21.88 25.87 -20.75
CA SER A 140 -23.02 26.69 -21.18
C SER A 140 -24.03 26.95 -20.05
N SER A 141 -24.22 26.00 -19.13
CA SER A 141 -25.05 26.22 -17.94
C SER A 141 -24.37 27.13 -16.92
N GLU A 142 -23.06 27.01 -16.72
CA GLU A 142 -22.30 27.90 -15.83
C GLU A 142 -22.33 29.36 -16.31
N LEU A 143 -22.21 29.59 -17.62
CA LEU A 143 -22.32 30.93 -18.19
C LEU A 143 -23.69 31.56 -17.90
N LYS A 144 -24.79 30.79 -18.04
CA LYS A 144 -26.13 31.27 -17.68
C LYS A 144 -26.21 31.65 -16.20
N LEU A 145 -25.61 30.85 -15.31
CA LEU A 145 -25.56 31.18 -13.88
C LEU A 145 -24.77 32.46 -13.62
N ARG A 146 -23.65 32.66 -14.33
CA ARG A 146 -22.84 33.88 -14.23
C ARG A 146 -23.64 35.13 -14.60
N ASP A 147 -24.42 35.07 -15.67
CA ASP A 147 -25.30 36.18 -16.08
C ASP A 147 -26.34 36.51 -14.99
N VAL A 148 -26.92 35.49 -14.35
CA VAL A 148 -27.86 35.67 -13.22
C VAL A 148 -27.15 36.32 -12.03
N VAL A 149 -25.95 35.86 -11.68
CA VAL A 149 -25.15 36.44 -10.60
C VAL A 149 -24.80 37.89 -10.89
N GLU A 150 -24.38 38.22 -12.11
CA GLU A 150 -24.06 39.59 -12.48
C GLU A 150 -25.28 40.50 -12.40
N LYS A 151 -26.45 40.02 -12.85
CA LYS A 151 -27.71 40.76 -12.70
C LYS A 151 -28.05 41.01 -11.23
N ARG A 152 -27.94 39.99 -10.38
CA ARG A 152 -28.19 40.13 -8.94
C ARG A 152 -27.19 41.06 -8.26
N ASN A 153 -25.92 41.03 -8.65
CA ASN A 153 -24.92 41.95 -8.10
C ASN A 153 -25.21 43.40 -8.48
N LYS A 154 -25.72 43.66 -9.69
CA LYS A 154 -26.20 45.00 -10.08
C LYS A 154 -27.38 45.44 -9.21
N GLU A 155 -28.37 44.56 -9.00
CA GLU A 155 -29.51 44.84 -8.12
C GLU A 155 -29.04 45.10 -6.67
N LEU A 156 -28.14 44.27 -6.14
CA LEU A 156 -27.55 44.42 -4.82
C LEU A 156 -26.85 45.77 -4.67
N HIS A 157 -26.03 46.16 -5.65
CA HIS A 157 -25.33 47.45 -5.62
C HIS A 157 -26.30 48.65 -5.67
N THR A 158 -27.43 48.54 -6.39
CA THR A 158 -28.46 49.58 -6.37
C THR A 158 -29.17 49.68 -5.03
N LEU A 159 -29.44 48.54 -4.38
CA LEU A 159 -30.04 48.50 -3.05
C LEU A 159 -29.07 49.04 -1.99
N GLU A 160 -27.80 48.67 -2.04
CA GLU A 160 -26.75 49.22 -1.18
C GLU A 160 -26.69 50.74 -1.30
N LYS A 161 -26.63 51.29 -2.52
CA LYS A 161 -26.65 52.76 -2.72
C LYS A 161 -27.85 53.41 -2.05
N ARG A 162 -29.04 52.82 -2.23
CA ARG A 162 -30.27 53.35 -1.64
C ARG A 162 -30.28 53.24 -0.11
N ILE A 163 -29.77 52.15 0.45
CA ILE A 163 -29.57 52.01 1.90
C ILE A 163 -28.62 53.10 2.39
N ASN A 164 -27.51 53.33 1.69
CA ASN A 164 -26.51 54.33 2.06
C ASN A 164 -27.12 55.73 2.07
N GLU A 165 -27.89 56.09 1.04
CA GLU A 165 -28.60 57.37 0.97
C GLU A 165 -29.59 57.57 2.13
N ILE A 166 -30.35 56.52 2.48
CA ILE A 166 -31.30 56.56 3.61
C ILE A 166 -30.55 56.71 4.94
N THR A 167 -29.50 55.90 5.16
CA THR A 167 -28.68 55.95 6.37
C THR A 167 -28.06 57.34 6.54
N ASP A 168 -27.46 57.88 5.49
CA ASP A 168 -26.87 59.22 5.51
C ASP A 168 -27.93 60.30 5.81
N TRP A 169 -29.15 60.15 5.28
CA TRP A 169 -30.26 61.05 5.57
C TRP A 169 -30.72 60.98 7.04
N ILE A 170 -30.89 59.77 7.60
CA ILE A 170 -31.31 59.56 8.99
C ILE A 170 -30.26 60.13 9.95
N TYR A 171 -29.00 59.79 9.74
CA TYR A 171 -27.92 60.16 10.64
C TYR A 171 -27.34 61.55 10.39
N LYS A 172 -27.81 62.29 9.37
CA LYS A 172 -27.32 63.65 9.04
C LYS A 172 -27.38 64.64 10.21
N LYS A 173 -28.42 64.54 11.04
CA LYS A 173 -28.57 65.41 12.23
C LYS A 173 -27.62 64.97 13.35
N PHE A 174 -27.46 63.65 13.51
CA PHE A 174 -26.59 63.05 14.52
C PHE A 174 -25.10 63.30 14.20
N SER A 175 -24.69 63.12 12.94
CA SER A 175 -23.32 63.36 12.49
C SER A 175 -22.87 64.80 12.77
N LYS A 176 -23.76 65.78 12.51
CA LYS A 176 -23.55 67.19 12.86
C LYS A 176 -23.43 67.43 14.36
N SER A 177 -24.21 66.73 15.20
CA SER A 177 -24.14 66.91 16.65
C SER A 177 -22.89 66.31 17.28
N VAL A 178 -22.34 65.24 16.71
CA VAL A 178 -21.12 64.57 17.22
C VAL A 178 -19.85 65.13 16.56
N GLY A 179 -19.98 65.93 15.49
CA GLY A 179 -18.85 66.52 14.77
C GLY A 179 -18.15 65.55 13.81
N ILE A 180 -18.83 64.46 13.42
CA ILE A 180 -18.31 63.43 12.52
C ILE A 180 -18.81 63.71 11.10
N VAL A 181 -17.93 63.66 10.10
CA VAL A 181 -18.25 63.96 8.70
C VAL A 181 -19.18 62.91 8.10
N ASN A 182 -18.88 61.62 8.32
CA ASN A 182 -19.70 60.48 7.90
C ASN A 182 -19.68 59.39 8.97
N LEU A 183 -20.86 58.94 9.41
CA LEU A 183 -20.98 57.89 10.43
C LEU A 183 -20.33 56.58 9.98
N ARG A 184 -20.35 56.29 8.68
CA ARG A 184 -19.82 55.04 8.12
C ARG A 184 -18.31 54.94 8.18
N GLU A 185 -17.62 56.01 7.80
CA GLU A 185 -16.15 56.06 7.88
C GLU A 185 -15.69 55.91 9.34
N TYR A 186 -16.47 56.47 10.27
CA TYR A 186 -16.20 56.33 11.70
C TYR A 186 -16.40 54.88 12.17
N GLU A 187 -17.52 54.23 11.84
CA GLU A 187 -17.74 52.81 12.18
C GLU A 187 -16.69 51.89 11.53
N GLU A 188 -16.33 52.14 10.27
CA GLU A 188 -15.34 51.33 9.56
C GLU A 188 -13.94 51.49 10.14
N ASN A 189 -13.54 52.71 10.51
CA ASN A 189 -12.26 52.96 11.19
C ASN A 189 -12.25 52.33 12.59
N GLN A 190 -13.32 52.49 13.37
CA GLN A 190 -13.43 51.84 14.68
C GLN A 190 -13.35 50.32 14.58
N LEU A 191 -13.95 49.72 13.55
CA LEU A 191 -13.90 48.28 13.33
C LEU A 191 -12.51 47.82 12.89
N LYS A 192 -11.82 48.59 12.04
CA LYS A 192 -10.41 48.34 11.68
C LYS A 192 -9.47 48.45 12.89
N ASP A 193 -9.67 49.48 13.72
CA ASP A 193 -8.89 49.69 14.94
C ASP A 193 -9.12 48.56 15.95
N ALA A 194 -10.36 48.10 16.10
CA ALA A 194 -10.67 46.95 16.94
C ALA A 194 -10.02 45.65 16.42
N GLN A 195 -10.00 45.45 15.10
CA GLN A 195 -9.34 44.30 14.47
C GLN A 195 -7.82 44.35 14.62
N SER A 196 -7.19 45.50 14.36
CA SER A 196 -5.74 45.67 14.50
C SER A 196 -5.31 45.47 15.95
N LEU A 197 -6.06 46.00 16.91
CA LEU A 197 -5.85 45.76 18.35
C LEU A 197 -5.99 44.28 18.71
N ALA A 198 -6.99 43.58 18.15
CA ALA A 198 -7.17 42.14 18.39
C ALA A 198 -5.99 41.32 17.82
N GLU A 199 -5.50 41.66 16.63
CA GLU A 199 -4.32 41.04 16.03
C GLU A 199 -3.05 41.31 16.83
N GLU A 200 -2.82 42.57 17.26
CA GLU A 200 -1.69 42.92 18.11
C GLU A 200 -1.73 42.18 19.45
N ARG A 201 -2.92 42.09 20.06
CA ARG A 201 -3.11 41.32 21.29
C ARG A 201 -2.79 39.85 21.09
N LEU A 202 -3.16 39.26 19.95
CA LEU A 202 -2.83 37.88 19.63
C LEU A 202 -1.32 37.69 19.41
N LYS A 203 -0.66 38.62 18.72
CA LYS A 203 0.81 38.63 18.54
C LYS A 203 1.52 38.72 19.88
N LEU A 204 1.13 39.64 20.75
CA LEU A 204 1.67 39.81 22.10
C LEU A 204 1.42 38.56 22.97
N SER A 205 0.21 37.99 22.92
CA SER A 205 -0.10 36.74 23.62
C SER A 205 0.80 35.60 23.16
N THR A 206 1.06 35.50 21.86
CA THR A 206 1.96 34.48 21.30
C THR A 206 3.40 34.67 21.78
N GLN A 207 3.88 35.92 21.80
CA GLN A 207 5.21 36.25 22.34
C GLN A 207 5.30 35.96 23.85
N LEU A 208 4.25 36.26 24.61
CA LEU A 208 4.16 35.96 26.03
C LEU A 208 4.25 34.44 26.25
N SER A 209 3.48 33.63 25.51
CA SER A 209 3.60 32.16 25.58
C SER A 209 5.00 31.65 25.25
N LYS A 210 5.67 32.24 24.25
CA LYS A 210 7.06 31.89 23.90
C LYS A 210 8.08 32.25 24.97
N LEU A 211 7.86 33.31 25.74
CA LEU A 211 8.73 33.73 26.85
C LEU A 211 8.39 32.99 28.15
N LYS A 212 7.12 32.67 28.35
CA LYS A 212 6.64 31.91 29.50
C LYS A 212 7.18 30.50 29.52
N TYR A 213 7.33 29.85 28.36
CA TYR A 213 7.87 28.50 28.28
C TYR A 213 9.32 28.38 28.80
N PRO A 214 10.29 29.23 28.36
CA PRO A 214 11.61 29.28 28.98
C PRO A 214 11.58 29.64 30.46
N LEU A 215 10.73 30.58 30.89
CA LEU A 215 10.63 30.95 32.30
C LEU A 215 10.16 29.78 33.16
N GLU A 216 9.11 29.09 32.74
CA GLU A 216 8.61 27.88 33.43
C GLU A 216 9.66 26.77 33.42
N TYR A 217 10.43 26.63 32.35
CA TYR A 217 11.54 25.66 32.27
C TYR A 217 12.65 25.97 33.29
N GLU A 218 13.12 27.21 33.36
CA GLU A 218 14.16 27.64 34.32
C GLU A 218 13.65 27.57 35.77
N GLN A 219 12.41 27.99 36.04
CA GLN A 219 11.81 27.87 37.37
C GLN A 219 11.73 26.41 37.83
N ASN A 220 11.33 25.50 36.94
CA ASN A 220 11.30 24.07 37.27
C ASN A 220 12.71 23.48 37.45
N GLN A 221 13.72 23.96 36.72
CA GLN A 221 15.11 23.58 36.99
C GLN A 221 15.57 24.05 38.37
N ASP A 222 15.30 25.29 38.75
CA ASP A 222 15.72 25.83 40.04
C ASP A 222 15.01 25.15 41.21
N ILE A 223 13.71 24.88 41.09
CA ILE A 223 12.95 24.12 42.10
C ILE A 223 13.54 22.71 42.26
N ASN A 224 13.89 22.03 41.17
CA ASN A 224 14.52 20.71 41.25
C ASN A 224 15.91 20.77 41.89
N LYS A 225 16.75 21.75 41.52
CA LYS A 225 18.07 21.93 42.14
C LYS A 225 17.95 22.27 43.63
N GLU A 226 16.98 23.08 44.02
CA GLU A 226 16.73 23.41 45.43
C GLU A 226 16.19 22.21 46.21
N ALA A 227 15.35 21.37 45.60
CA ALA A 227 14.89 20.12 46.20
C ALA A 227 16.05 19.12 46.40
N GLU A 228 16.92 18.95 45.40
CA GLU A 228 18.13 18.11 45.50
C GLU A 228 19.11 18.63 46.56
N ALA A 229 19.29 19.96 46.66
CA ALA A 229 20.13 20.56 47.70
C ALA A 229 19.53 20.38 49.11
N LYS A 230 18.20 20.42 49.25
CA LYS A 230 17.51 20.15 50.53
C LYS A 230 17.63 18.70 50.94
N SER A 231 17.41 17.74 50.03
CA SER A 231 17.56 16.31 50.36
C SER A 231 19.01 15.97 50.73
N ALA A 232 19.99 16.52 50.01
CA ALA A 232 21.40 16.36 50.37
C ALA A 232 21.73 17.01 51.72
N GLY A 233 21.12 18.17 52.02
CA GLY A 233 21.24 18.82 53.32
C GLY A 233 20.64 17.99 54.46
N GLU A 234 19.47 17.39 54.23
CA GLU A 234 18.79 16.50 55.19
C GLU A 234 19.65 15.25 55.48
N GLU A 235 20.18 14.57 54.46
CA GLU A 235 21.11 13.44 54.61
C GLU A 235 22.34 13.82 55.44
N VAL A 236 22.98 14.96 55.14
CA VAL A 236 24.14 15.45 55.91
C VAL A 236 23.74 15.78 57.35
N THR A 237 22.54 16.33 57.59
CA THR A 237 22.08 16.59 58.97
C THR A 237 21.78 15.32 59.74
N GLU A 238 21.27 14.27 59.09
CA GLU A 238 21.09 12.95 59.71
C GLU A 238 22.43 12.34 60.07
N GLU A 239 23.42 12.38 59.16
CA GLU A 239 24.79 11.95 59.45
C GLU A 239 25.41 12.73 60.61
N ILE A 240 25.24 14.06 60.66
CA ILE A 240 25.73 14.90 61.76
C ILE A 240 25.05 14.50 63.08
N ASN A 241 23.75 14.22 63.08
CA ASN A 241 23.03 13.82 64.30
C ASN A 241 23.50 12.44 64.79
N GLN A 242 23.70 11.47 63.89
CA GLN A 242 24.25 10.16 64.22
C GLN A 242 25.64 10.31 64.86
N LEU A 243 26.55 11.04 64.22
CA LEU A 243 27.88 11.32 64.76
C LEU A 243 27.81 12.04 66.11
N LYS A 244 26.83 12.93 66.31
CA LYS A 244 26.65 13.65 67.58
C LYS A 244 26.19 12.73 68.70
N ASP A 245 25.33 11.76 68.41
CA ASP A 245 24.88 10.77 69.39
C ASP A 245 26.00 9.79 69.72
N GLU A 246 26.80 9.36 68.74
CA GLU A 246 28.05 8.61 69.00
C GLU A 246 28.99 9.41 69.92
N VAL A 247 29.21 10.70 69.65
CA VAL A 247 30.05 11.56 70.50
C VAL A 247 29.48 11.68 71.93
N LYS A 248 28.16 11.73 72.12
CA LYS A 248 27.56 11.73 73.47
C LYS A 248 27.77 10.40 74.17
N GLU A 249 27.61 9.28 73.46
CA GLU A 249 27.84 7.95 74.01
C GLU A 249 29.31 7.79 74.46
N TRP A 250 30.25 8.22 73.61
CA TRP A 250 31.67 8.25 73.96
C TRP A 250 31.98 9.18 75.13
N LYS A 251 31.28 10.31 75.26
CA LYS A 251 31.43 11.22 76.42
C LYS A 251 30.91 10.59 77.72
N SER A 252 29.76 9.93 77.71
CA SER A 252 29.25 9.22 78.89
C SER A 252 30.23 8.13 79.33
N LYS A 253 30.75 7.34 78.39
CA LYS A 253 31.77 6.33 78.68
C LYS A 253 33.05 6.93 79.26
N LEU A 254 33.43 8.14 78.82
CA LEU A 254 34.58 8.85 79.38
C LEU A 254 34.31 9.32 80.81
N GLU A 255 33.13 9.87 81.07
CA GLU A 255 32.70 10.35 82.38
C GLU A 255 32.61 9.21 83.41
N ASP A 256 32.04 8.06 83.03
CA ASP A 256 32.01 6.85 83.86
C ASP A 256 33.45 6.38 84.21
N CYS A 257 34.36 6.37 83.23
CA CYS A 257 35.77 6.06 83.48
C CYS A 257 36.44 7.09 84.41
N GLU A 258 36.13 8.38 84.28
CA GLU A 258 36.67 9.43 85.14
C GLU A 258 36.17 9.30 86.59
N GLU A 259 34.88 8.99 86.79
CA GLU A 259 34.30 8.72 88.11
C GLU A 259 34.99 7.52 88.77
N GLU A 260 35.16 6.41 88.05
CA GLU A 260 35.92 5.26 88.55
C GLU A 260 37.34 5.70 88.96
N THR A 261 38.02 6.50 88.14
CA THR A 261 39.37 6.96 88.48
C THR A 261 39.40 7.85 89.73
N GLN A 262 38.37 8.66 89.97
CA GLN A 262 38.27 9.51 91.16
C GLN A 262 37.97 8.71 92.42
N GLU A 263 37.12 7.68 92.34
CA GLU A 263 36.87 6.77 93.46
C GLU A 263 38.16 6.05 93.88
N TRP A 264 38.91 5.54 92.91
CA TRP A 264 40.23 4.94 93.15
C TRP A 264 41.20 5.92 93.83
N LYS A 265 41.20 7.21 93.46
CA LYS A 265 42.02 8.24 94.12
C LYS A 265 41.58 8.52 95.57
N LYS A 266 40.29 8.69 95.83
CA LYS A 266 39.77 8.94 97.19
C LYS A 266 40.02 7.77 98.12
N ALA A 267 39.85 6.54 97.63
CA ALA A 267 40.19 5.33 98.38
C ALA A 267 41.69 5.29 98.74
N SER A 268 42.56 5.70 97.81
CA SER A 268 44.00 5.82 98.06
C SER A 268 44.32 6.88 99.11
N GLU A 269 43.71 8.06 99.05
CA GLU A 269 43.95 9.17 99.99
C GLU A 269 43.43 8.88 101.40
N ALA A 270 42.28 8.21 101.52
CA ALA A 270 41.75 7.77 102.80
C ALA A 270 42.67 6.76 103.49
N ASN A 271 43.27 5.85 102.71
CA ASN A 271 44.27 4.91 103.22
C ASN A 271 45.50 5.63 103.78
N THR A 272 46.01 6.63 103.05
CA THR A 272 47.17 7.42 103.54
C THR A 272 46.85 8.24 104.79
N ASN A 273 45.62 8.72 104.94
CA ASN A 273 45.21 9.49 106.13
C ASN A 273 45.01 8.61 107.37
N LEU A 274 44.49 7.39 107.20
CA LEU A 274 44.43 6.40 108.28
C LEU A 274 45.83 6.00 108.75
N GLU A 275 46.77 5.81 107.82
CA GLU A 275 48.18 5.54 108.15
C GLU A 275 48.78 6.68 108.99
N ASN A 276 48.54 7.95 108.63
CA ASN A 276 49.05 9.11 109.36
C ASN A 276 48.46 9.25 110.79
N LEU A 277 47.15 9.01 110.96
CA LEU A 277 46.48 9.08 112.28
C LEU A 277 46.95 7.99 113.25
N ILE A 278 47.29 6.80 112.73
CA ILE A 278 47.86 5.72 113.54
C ILE A 278 49.26 6.12 114.06
N VAL A 279 50.05 6.83 113.24
CA VAL A 279 51.38 7.30 113.61
C VAL A 279 51.31 8.39 114.69
N GLU A 280 50.40 9.37 114.59
CA GLU A 280 50.24 10.43 115.60
C GLU A 280 49.80 9.90 116.98
N ALA A 281 48.84 8.96 117.01
CA ALA A 281 48.36 8.39 118.27
C ALA A 281 49.43 7.57 119.02
N LEU A 282 50.42 7.02 118.31
CA LEU A 282 51.55 6.34 118.92
C LEU A 282 52.53 7.33 119.59
N LEU A 283 52.75 8.49 118.97
CA LEU A 283 53.67 9.53 119.48
C LEU A 283 53.11 10.23 120.76
N GLU A 284 51.81 10.48 120.83
CA GLU A 284 51.19 11.07 122.05
C GLU A 284 51.26 10.13 123.25
N LYS A 285 51.12 8.81 123.04
CA LYS A 285 51.23 7.83 124.12
C LYS A 285 52.66 7.70 124.65
N GLU A 286 53.67 7.84 123.80
CA GLU A 286 55.07 7.85 124.25
C GLU A 286 55.37 9.10 125.09
N GLY A 287 54.81 10.26 124.72
CA GLY A 287 54.97 11.51 125.48
C GLY A 287 54.39 11.44 126.90
N ALA A 288 53.17 10.94 127.06
CA ALA A 288 52.49 10.87 128.37
C ALA A 288 53.19 9.95 129.39
N VAL A 289 53.84 8.87 128.93
CA VAL A 289 54.56 7.93 129.80
C VAL A 289 55.84 8.57 130.38
N THR A 290 56.45 9.52 129.67
CA THR A 290 57.69 10.16 130.14
C THR A 290 57.46 11.21 131.22
N GLU A 291 56.38 11.99 131.13
CA GLU A 291 56.04 13.01 132.14
C GLU A 291 55.65 12.39 133.49
N GLU A 292 54.99 11.22 133.48
CA GLU A 292 54.68 10.45 134.69
C GLU A 292 55.96 9.99 135.41
N PHE A 293 56.99 9.60 134.66
CA PHE A 293 58.27 9.15 135.20
C PHE A 293 59.08 10.28 135.86
N GLU A 294 58.97 11.52 135.35
CA GLU A 294 59.65 12.68 135.94
C GLU A 294 58.99 13.19 137.23
N ALA A 295 57.66 13.06 137.34
CA ALA A 295 56.91 13.42 138.54
C ALA A 295 57.27 12.51 139.73
N ASP A 296 57.38 11.21 139.51
CA ASP A 296 57.73 10.23 140.54
C ASP A 296 59.16 10.42 141.08
N ARG A 297 60.09 10.83 140.22
CA ARG A 297 61.49 11.06 140.63
C ARG A 297 61.64 12.29 141.53
N LYS A 298 60.83 13.35 141.30
CA LYS A 298 60.83 14.54 142.17
C LYS A 298 60.30 14.22 143.57
N LEU A 299 59.32 13.33 143.68
CA LEU A 299 58.81 12.84 144.96
C LEU A 299 59.88 12.06 145.74
N THR A 300 60.71 11.25 145.07
CA THR A 300 61.76 10.47 145.75
C THR A 300 62.85 11.36 146.37
N LEU A 301 63.23 12.45 145.70
CA LEU A 301 64.21 13.40 146.22
C LEU A 301 63.70 14.16 147.47
N TYR A 302 62.40 14.43 147.53
CA TYR A 302 61.78 15.11 148.67
C TYR A 302 61.85 14.28 149.96
N TRP A 303 61.66 12.97 149.86
CA TRP A 303 61.76 12.06 151.01
C TRP A 303 63.20 11.83 151.48
N GLN A 304 64.18 11.80 150.57
CA GLN A 304 65.59 11.65 150.95
C GLN A 304 66.13 12.85 151.75
N ALA A 305 65.68 14.08 151.44
CA ALA A 305 66.13 15.27 152.15
C ALA A 305 65.60 15.37 153.60
N HIS A 306 64.47 14.72 153.91
CA HIS A 306 63.88 14.79 155.25
C HIS A 306 64.53 13.82 156.25
N ALA A 307 65.11 12.71 155.77
CA ALA A 307 65.77 11.71 156.60
C ALA A 307 67.14 12.16 157.17
N MET A 308 67.74 13.22 156.64
CA MET A 308 69.05 13.73 157.11
C MET A 308 68.99 14.62 158.37
N LYS A 309 67.84 14.73 159.05
CA LYS A 309 67.66 15.64 160.20
C LYS A 309 67.30 14.97 161.54
N LEU A 310 67.50 13.66 161.69
CA LEU A 310 67.45 12.93 162.97
C LEU A 310 68.73 12.12 163.15
#